data_AF-A0A941MG44-F1
#
_entry.id   AF-A0A941MG44-F1
#
_cell.length_a   1.000
_cell.length_b   1.000
_cell.length_c   1.000
_cell.angle_alpha   90.00
_cell.angle_beta   90.00
_cell.angle_gamma   90.00
#
_symmetry.space_group_name_H-M   'P 1'
#
loop_
_entity.id
_entity.type
_entity.pdbx_description
1 polymer ?
#
loop_
_entity_poly.entity_id
_entity_poly.type
_entity_poly.pdbx_seq_one_letter_code
_entity_poly.pdbx_strand_id
1 'polypeptide(L)' 'MRIAKAMARAGLCSRREAERWIADGRVSVNGKLLKTPAVEVKPGD' A
#
# COMPACT_ATOMS: atom_id res chain seq x y z
N MET A 1 -3.22 4.82 -8.97
CA MET A 1 -4.06 4.66 -7.76
C MET A 1 -3.16 4.59 -6.52
N ARG A 2 -3.46 5.28 -5.41
CA ARG A 2 -2.59 5.20 -4.21
C ARG A 2 -2.66 3.82 -3.56
N ILE A 3 -1.52 3.28 -3.09
CA ILE A 3 -1.48 1.94 -2.48
C ILE A 3 -2.42 1.80 -1.29
N ALA A 4 -2.53 2.80 -0.42
CA ALA A 4 -3.48 2.76 0.70
C ALA A 4 -4.94 2.63 0.24
N LYS A 5 -5.27 3.23 -0.93
CA LYS A 5 -6.59 3.08 -1.56
C LYS A 5 -6.75 1.71 -2.23
N ALA A 6 -5.68 1.17 -2.80
CA ALA A 6 -5.66 -0.17 -3.38
C ALA A 6 -5.90 -1.24 -2.30
N MET A 7 -5.17 -1.16 -1.18
CA MET A 7 -5.30 -2.07 -0.04
C MET A 7 -6.69 -1.99 0.60
N ALA A 8 -7.24 -0.79 0.75
CA ALA A 8 -8.60 -0.60 1.25
C ALA A 8 -9.66 -1.18 0.31
N ARG A 9 -9.48 -1.04 -1.01
CA ARG A 9 -10.37 -1.66 -2.02
C ARG A 9 -10.26 -3.18 -2.06
N ALA A 10 -9.08 -3.72 -1.79
CA ALA A 10 -8.86 -5.16 -1.68
C ALA A 10 -9.43 -5.75 -0.37
N GLY A 11 -9.95 -4.92 0.55
CA GLY A 11 -10.49 -5.38 1.83
C GLY A 11 -9.43 -5.81 2.85
N LEU A 12 -8.16 -5.50 2.62
CA LEU A 12 -7.06 -5.92 3.50
C LEU A 12 -7.04 -5.15 4.82
N CYS A 13 -7.32 -3.85 4.78
CA CYS A 13 -7.31 -2.98 5.94
C CYS A 13 -7.94 -1.61 5.63
N SER A 14 -8.13 -0.78 6.65
CA SER A 14 -8.53 0.62 6.46
C SER A 14 -7.41 1.47 5.84
N ARG A 15 -7.74 2.62 5.23
CA ARG A 15 -6.73 3.53 4.65
C ARG A 15 -5.62 3.90 5.64
N ARG A 16 -5.98 4.14 6.92
CA ARG A 16 -5.02 4.51 7.98
C ARG A 16 -4.12 3.35 8.38
N GLU A 17 -4.66 2.14 8.44
CA GLU A 17 -3.86 0.96 8.72
C GLU A 17 -2.92 0.62 7.57
N ALA A 18 -3.37 0.80 6.33
CA ALA A 18 -2.50 0.65 5.17
C ALA A 18 -1.28 1.60 5.26
N GLU A 19 -1.49 2.86 5.65
CA GLU A 19 -0.38 3.81 5.88
C GLU A 19 0.56 3.34 6.99
N ARG A 20 0.05 2.78 8.09
CA ARG A 20 0.89 2.19 9.15
C ARG A 20 1.67 0.99 8.64
N TRP A 21 1.04 0.06 7.94
CA TRP A 21 1.74 -1.12 7.41
C TRP A 21 2.85 -0.74 6.44
N ILE A 22 2.66 0.33 5.66
CA ILE A 22 3.70 0.88 4.79
C ILE A 22 4.82 1.53 5.61
N ALA A 23 4.48 2.31 6.64
CA ALA A 23 5.49 2.90 7.54
C ALA A 23 6.29 1.83 8.30
N ASP A 24 5.64 0.74 8.69
CA ASP A 24 6.22 -0.42 9.36
C ASP A 24 7.02 -1.32 8.40
N GLY A 25 7.04 -1.01 7.09
CA GLY A 25 7.75 -1.81 6.08
C GLY A 25 7.13 -3.18 5.83
N ARG A 26 5.84 -3.37 6.12
CA ARG A 26 5.11 -4.64 5.92
C ARG A 26 4.50 -4.78 4.53
N VAL A 27 4.57 -3.74 3.70
CA VAL A 27 3.97 -3.72 2.37
C VAL A 27 5.07 -3.69 1.30
N SER A 28 5.05 -4.68 0.41
CA SER A 28 5.90 -4.74 -0.76
C SER A 28 5.06 -4.77 -2.04
N VAL A 29 5.45 -4.01 -3.05
CA VAL A 29 4.86 -4.05 -4.39
C VAL A 29 5.95 -4.41 -5.39
N ASN A 30 5.73 -5.39 -6.25
CA ASN A 30 6.70 -5.83 -7.25
C ASN A 30 8.10 -6.09 -6.67
N GLY A 31 8.15 -6.71 -5.49
CA GLY A 31 9.41 -7.01 -4.78
C GLY A 31 10.10 -5.80 -4.14
N LYS A 32 9.52 -4.59 -4.21
CA LYS A 32 10.05 -3.39 -3.56
C LYS A 32 9.27 -3.07 -2.29
N LEU A 33 9.98 -3.04 -1.16
CA LEU A 33 9.42 -2.64 0.12
C LEU A 33 9.07 -1.15 0.08
N LEU A 34 7.82 -0.83 0.43
CA LEU A 34 7.38 0.55 0.49
C LEU A 34 7.65 1.11 1.88
N LYS A 35 8.28 2.28 1.93
CA LYS A 35 8.51 3.05 3.17
C LYS A 35 7.64 4.29 3.26
N THR A 36 6.98 4.65 2.16
CA THR A 36 6.17 5.87 2.05
C THR A 36 4.79 5.54 1.50
N PRO A 37 3.70 6.07 2.09
CA PRO A 37 2.34 5.84 1.60
C PRO A 37 2.03 6.62 0.31
N ALA A 38 2.96 7.46 -0.17
CA ALA A 38 2.88 8.22 -1.42
C ALA A 38 3.21 7.39 -2.67
N VAL A 39 3.01 6.07 -2.61
CA VAL A 39 3.28 5.18 -3.74
C VAL A 39 2.01 5.00 -4.56
N GLU A 40 2.15 5.20 -5.86
CA GLU A 40 1.09 4.97 -6.81
C GLU A 40 1.24 3.60 -7.46
N VAL A 41 0.23 2.75 -7.30
CA VAL A 41 0.07 1.47 -7.98
C VAL A 41 -0.79 1.63 -9.23
N LYS A 42 -0.33 1.02 -10.31
CA LYS A 42 -1.02 0.94 -11.60
C LYS A 42 -1.77 -0.39 -11.72
N PRO A 43 -2.78 -0.49 -12.59
CA PRO A 43 -3.37 -1.77 -12.93
C PRO A 43 -2.30 -2.69 -13.51
N GLY A 44 -2.10 -3.86 -12.89
CA GLY A 44 -1.07 -4.84 -13.30
C GLY A 44 0.23 -4.79 -12.49
N ASP A 45 0.37 -3.83 -11.55
CA ASP A 45 1.38 -3.90 -10.49
C ASP A 45 1.00 -4.85 -9.35
#